data_AF-A0A971XGM8-F1
#
_entry.id   AF-A0A971XGM8-F1
#
_cell.length_a   1.000
_cell.length_b   1.000
_cell.length_c   1.000
_cell.angle_alpha   90.00
_cell.angle_beta   90.00
_cell.angle_gamma   90.00
#
_symmetry.space_group_name_H-M   'P 1'
#
loop_
_entity.id
_entity.type
_entity.pdbx_description
1 polymer ?
#
loop_
_entity_poly.entity_id
_entity_poly.type
_entity_poly.pdbx_seq_one_letter_code
_entity_poly.pdbx_strand_id
1 'polypeptide(L)'
;MKKQFLLMLISLFWATIAFGQLQGVVEVNPTDPVYPTLSAAIDSLNNQGVGDGGVTITVAPGNPQTAPAGGYVITASGDISKQIIIDGNDNIVTAFSPQDEGKINDAIFKIIGGDWITIKNFVMMENPANTITTASSNNMTEFGVALFYATPDDGPQNCSIIGNTITLGGPYQNTFGIYANSRHTATAMTSGADITSLDGAFNNLQILNNTISNVNMGVVLVGSATGDYMARNIIVNGNNITYGYTGTFSSYYSVSGTVNGILANNVLNVTINNNKLTSDNTVTAGTLRGIYHY
;
A
#
# COMPACT_ATOMS: atom_id res chain seq x y z
N MET A 1 5.25 -57.49 17.82
CA MET A 1 4.05 -56.67 18.10
C MET A 1 4.35 -55.38 18.88
N LYS A 2 5.08 -55.38 20.01
CA LYS A 2 5.36 -54.13 20.78
C LYS A 2 6.17 -53.05 20.03
N LYS A 3 7.09 -53.42 19.13
CA LYS A 3 7.90 -52.46 18.34
C LYS A 3 7.15 -51.81 17.17
N GLN A 4 6.17 -52.50 16.59
CA GLN A 4 5.34 -51.96 15.49
C GLN A 4 4.29 -50.97 15.99
N PHE A 5 3.80 -51.16 17.23
CA PHE A 5 2.88 -50.22 17.86
C PHE A 5 3.56 -48.89 18.24
N LEU A 6 4.86 -48.91 18.58
CA LEU A 6 5.64 -47.71 18.89
C LEU A 6 5.95 -46.88 17.64
N LEU A 7 6.19 -47.52 16.49
CA LEU A 7 6.41 -46.84 15.20
C LEU A 7 5.13 -46.17 14.65
N MET A 8 3.95 -46.76 14.88
CA MET A 8 2.66 -46.13 14.56
C MET A 8 2.31 -44.98 15.51
N LEU A 9 2.73 -45.03 16.77
CA LEU A 9 2.56 -43.92 17.71
C LEU A 9 3.46 -42.73 17.36
N ILE A 10 4.68 -42.96 16.88
CA ILE A 10 5.63 -41.90 16.49
C ILE A 10 5.22 -41.23 15.17
N SER A 11 4.60 -41.94 14.23
CA SER A 11 4.10 -41.34 12.98
C SER A 11 2.82 -40.51 13.17
N LEU A 12 2.03 -40.75 14.22
CA LEU A 12 0.86 -39.93 14.54
C LEU A 12 1.20 -38.56 15.16
N PHE A 13 2.44 -38.34 15.60
CA PHE A 13 2.88 -37.07 16.19
C PHE A 13 3.41 -36.05 15.16
N TRP A 14 3.37 -36.38 13.87
CA TRP A 14 3.75 -35.50 12.76
C TRP A 14 2.56 -35.23 11.81
N ALA A 15 1.38 -34.98 12.36
CA ALA A 15 0.36 -34.28 11.60
C ALA A 15 0.77 -32.80 11.51
N THR A 16 1.40 -32.41 10.40
CA THR A 16 1.45 -30.99 10.05
C THR A 16 0.02 -30.53 9.85
N ILE A 17 -0.44 -29.57 10.65
CA ILE A 17 -1.69 -28.88 10.40
C ILE A 17 -1.44 -28.03 9.15
N ALA A 18 -1.81 -28.54 7.98
CA ALA A 18 -1.87 -27.74 6.78
C ALA A 18 -3.08 -26.82 6.90
N PHE A 19 -2.86 -25.53 7.10
CA PHE A 19 -3.91 -24.54 6.94
C PHE A 19 -4.19 -24.39 5.45
N GLY A 20 -5.45 -24.52 5.04
CA GLY A 20 -5.87 -24.30 3.66
C GLY A 20 -5.76 -22.82 3.31
N GLN A 21 -5.60 -22.51 2.02
CA GLN A 21 -5.55 -21.13 1.52
C GLN A 21 -6.78 -20.32 1.99
N LEU A 22 -6.61 -19.02 2.18
CA LEU A 22 -7.72 -18.16 2.59
C LEU A 22 -8.74 -18.07 1.46
N GLN A 23 -10.00 -18.23 1.79
CA GLN A 23 -11.08 -18.15 0.81
C GLN A 23 -12.40 -17.69 1.43
N GLY A 24 -13.29 -17.16 0.61
CA GLY A 24 -14.58 -16.64 1.06
C GLY A 24 -14.42 -15.40 1.93
N VAL A 25 -15.29 -15.23 2.92
CA VAL A 25 -15.24 -14.09 3.85
C VAL A 25 -14.44 -14.47 5.08
N VAL A 26 -13.40 -13.70 5.37
CA VAL A 26 -12.61 -13.73 6.60
C VAL A 26 -12.94 -12.47 7.39
N GLU A 27 -13.63 -12.61 8.52
CA GLU A 27 -13.95 -11.48 9.39
C GLU A 27 -12.83 -11.24 10.40
N VAL A 28 -12.33 -10.01 10.48
CA VAL A 28 -11.39 -9.56 11.51
C VAL A 28 -12.18 -9.02 12.69
N ASN A 29 -12.14 -9.73 13.81
CA ASN A 29 -12.92 -9.44 14.99
C ASN A 29 -12.08 -9.74 16.25
N PRO A 30 -11.97 -8.84 17.26
CA PRO A 30 -11.09 -9.04 18.41
C PRO A 30 -11.38 -10.31 19.23
N THR A 31 -12.58 -10.88 19.11
CA THR A 31 -12.96 -12.13 19.79
C THR A 31 -12.68 -13.39 18.97
N ASP A 32 -12.30 -13.25 17.70
CA ASP A 32 -11.93 -14.38 16.85
C ASP A 32 -10.56 -14.94 17.29
N PRO A 33 -10.45 -16.26 17.54
CA PRO A 33 -9.20 -16.86 18.01
C PRO A 33 -8.13 -17.02 16.93
N VAL A 34 -8.48 -16.86 15.65
CA VAL A 34 -7.59 -17.00 14.49
C VAL A 34 -7.22 -15.63 13.92
N TYR A 35 -8.22 -14.77 13.73
CA TYR A 35 -8.05 -13.45 13.11
C TYR A 35 -8.52 -12.30 14.02
N PRO A 36 -7.91 -12.14 15.21
CA PRO A 36 -8.28 -11.07 16.14
C PRO A 36 -7.90 -9.67 15.62
N THR A 37 -6.95 -9.60 14.69
CA THR A 37 -6.44 -8.35 14.13
C THR A 37 -6.28 -8.46 12.62
N LEU A 38 -6.25 -7.31 11.94
CA LEU A 38 -6.01 -7.26 10.50
C LEU A 38 -4.61 -7.77 10.16
N SER A 39 -3.63 -7.57 11.05
CA SER A 39 -2.28 -8.11 10.88
C SER A 39 -2.31 -9.64 10.80
N ALA A 40 -3.02 -10.30 11.73
CA ALA A 40 -3.11 -11.76 11.73
C ALA A 40 -3.74 -12.31 10.45
N ALA A 41 -4.77 -11.63 9.91
CA ALA A 41 -5.39 -12.03 8.65
C ALA A 41 -4.47 -11.82 7.45
N ILE A 42 -3.75 -10.68 7.37
CA ILE A 42 -2.80 -10.39 6.29
C ILE A 42 -1.58 -11.30 6.35
N ASP A 43 -1.05 -11.59 7.54
CA ASP A 43 0.05 -12.53 7.73
C ASP A 43 -0.38 -13.93 7.26
N SER A 44 -1.60 -14.35 7.59
CA SER A 44 -2.15 -15.62 7.11
C SER A 44 -2.34 -15.64 5.60
N LEU A 45 -2.82 -14.55 5.00
CA LEU A 45 -2.97 -14.39 3.55
C LEU A 45 -1.62 -14.53 2.84
N ASN A 46 -0.59 -13.83 3.30
CA ASN A 46 0.74 -13.90 2.70
C ASN A 46 1.36 -15.29 2.82
N ASN A 47 1.11 -15.99 3.93
CA ASN A 47 1.67 -17.32 4.18
C ASN A 47 0.93 -18.43 3.41
N GLN A 48 -0.39 -18.33 3.26
CA GLN A 48 -1.22 -19.42 2.74
C GLN A 48 -1.72 -19.15 1.31
N GLY A 49 -1.69 -17.90 0.85
CA GLY A 49 -2.27 -17.47 -0.41
C GLY A 49 -3.79 -17.48 -0.41
N VAL A 50 -4.37 -17.34 -1.60
CA VAL A 50 -5.82 -17.28 -1.83
C VAL A 50 -6.33 -18.55 -2.50
N GLY A 51 -7.45 -19.08 -2.00
CA GLY A 51 -8.14 -20.26 -2.53
C GLY A 51 -9.07 -19.95 -3.70
N ASP A 52 -9.72 -20.99 -4.23
CA ASP A 52 -10.47 -20.93 -5.50
C ASP A 52 -11.66 -19.95 -5.51
N GLY A 53 -12.17 -19.56 -4.34
CA GLY A 53 -13.28 -18.60 -4.22
C GLY A 53 -12.86 -17.13 -4.14
N GLY A 54 -11.56 -16.82 -4.20
CA GLY A 54 -11.06 -15.52 -3.76
C GLY A 54 -11.21 -15.33 -2.25
N VAL A 55 -10.74 -14.20 -1.73
CA VAL A 55 -10.88 -13.87 -0.31
C VAL A 55 -11.35 -12.43 -0.14
N THR A 56 -12.31 -12.24 0.77
CA THR A 56 -12.67 -10.92 1.32
C THR A 56 -12.31 -10.91 2.80
N ILE A 57 -11.22 -10.24 3.15
CA ILE A 57 -10.88 -9.91 4.53
C ILE A 57 -11.64 -8.63 4.89
N THR A 58 -12.61 -8.73 5.79
CA THR A 58 -13.43 -7.60 6.22
C THR A 58 -13.22 -7.30 7.70
N VAL A 59 -13.00 -6.04 8.05
CA VAL A 59 -12.91 -5.63 9.46
C VAL A 59 -14.31 -5.45 10.04
N ALA A 60 -14.58 -6.08 11.18
CA ALA A 60 -15.86 -5.91 11.87
C ALA A 60 -16.13 -4.41 12.15
N PRO A 61 -17.38 -3.91 12.03
CA PRO A 61 -17.66 -2.49 12.29
C PRO A 61 -17.22 -2.07 13.70
N GLY A 62 -16.59 -0.89 13.81
CA GLY A 62 -16.18 -0.35 15.12
C GLY A 62 -15.03 -1.11 15.78
N ASN A 63 -14.18 -1.76 14.98
CA ASN A 63 -12.97 -2.46 15.37
C ASN A 63 -11.71 -1.73 14.81
N PRO A 64 -11.31 -0.57 15.38
CA PRO A 64 -10.09 0.13 14.97
C PRO A 64 -8.87 -0.77 15.00
N GLN A 65 -7.98 -0.59 14.03
CA GLN A 65 -6.74 -1.33 13.91
C GLN A 65 -5.53 -0.39 14.06
N THR A 66 -4.38 -0.99 14.38
CA THR A 66 -3.08 -0.33 14.32
C THR A 66 -2.20 -1.10 13.35
N ALA A 67 -1.60 -0.39 12.40
CA ALA A 67 -0.65 -0.99 11.47
C ALA A 67 0.56 -1.57 12.24
N PRO A 68 1.08 -2.74 11.84
CA PRO A 68 2.32 -3.27 12.41
C PRO A 68 3.52 -2.43 11.98
N ALA A 69 4.69 -2.68 12.58
CA ALA A 69 5.94 -2.05 12.18
C ALA A 69 6.18 -2.20 10.67
N GLY A 70 6.47 -1.09 9.98
CA GLY A 70 6.65 -1.05 8.53
C GLY A 70 5.36 -1.11 7.69
N GLY A 71 4.19 -1.21 8.33
CA GLY A 71 2.87 -1.26 7.69
C GLY A 71 2.35 -2.67 7.40
N TYR A 72 1.09 -2.76 6.98
CA TYR A 72 0.55 -4.01 6.43
C TYR A 72 1.17 -4.28 5.05
N VAL A 73 2.12 -5.20 5.01
CA VAL A 73 2.77 -5.64 3.76
C VAL A 73 1.97 -6.79 3.17
N ILE A 74 1.50 -6.64 1.94
CA ILE A 74 0.72 -7.65 1.21
C ILE A 74 1.56 -8.12 0.02
N THR A 75 1.89 -9.41 0.01
CA THR A 75 2.70 -10.07 -1.02
C THR A 75 1.95 -11.21 -1.71
N ALA A 76 0.79 -11.62 -1.19
CA ALA A 76 -0.05 -12.60 -1.86
C ALA A 76 -0.64 -12.03 -3.16
N SER A 77 -0.76 -12.88 -4.18
CA SER A 77 -1.41 -12.55 -5.45
C SER A 77 -2.68 -13.37 -5.63
N GLY A 78 -3.73 -12.69 -6.10
CA GLY A 78 -4.92 -13.30 -6.64
C GLY A 78 -4.90 -13.40 -8.16
N ASP A 79 -6.04 -13.76 -8.72
CA ASP A 79 -6.30 -13.70 -10.15
C ASP A 79 -7.74 -13.18 -10.41
N ILE A 80 -8.13 -13.08 -11.69
CA ILE A 80 -9.47 -12.59 -12.07
C ILE A 80 -10.62 -13.37 -11.42
N SER A 81 -10.40 -14.66 -11.14
CA SER A 81 -11.37 -15.55 -10.47
C SER A 81 -11.16 -15.66 -8.96
N LYS A 82 -9.99 -15.27 -8.44
CA LYS A 82 -9.57 -15.39 -7.04
C LYS A 82 -9.09 -14.05 -6.48
N GLN A 83 -9.94 -13.03 -6.55
CA GLN A 83 -9.57 -11.69 -6.12
C GLN A 83 -9.33 -11.63 -4.60
N ILE A 84 -8.44 -10.73 -4.19
CA ILE A 84 -8.18 -10.40 -2.79
C ILE A 84 -8.84 -9.06 -2.51
N ILE A 85 -9.80 -9.04 -1.60
CA ILE A 85 -10.47 -7.80 -1.16
C ILE A 85 -10.15 -7.62 0.33
N ILE A 86 -9.61 -6.46 0.68
CA ILE A 86 -9.39 -6.03 2.05
C ILE A 86 -10.31 -4.83 2.29
N ASP A 87 -11.40 -5.07 3.00
CA ASP A 87 -12.46 -4.10 3.27
C ASP A 87 -12.38 -3.63 4.72
N GLY A 88 -12.09 -2.34 4.89
CA GLY A 88 -12.01 -1.69 6.18
C GLY A 88 -13.35 -1.47 6.84
N ASN A 89 -14.46 -1.48 6.08
CA ASN A 89 -15.80 -1.23 6.60
C ASN A 89 -15.87 0.06 7.46
N ASP A 90 -15.24 1.11 6.94
CA ASP A 90 -15.06 2.44 7.55
C ASP A 90 -14.28 2.47 8.87
N ASN A 91 -13.55 1.39 9.20
CA ASN A 91 -12.71 1.37 10.38
C ASN A 91 -11.47 2.26 10.24
N ILE A 92 -11.05 2.79 11.39
CA ILE A 92 -9.80 3.52 11.52
C ILE A 92 -8.63 2.53 11.53
N VAL A 93 -7.62 2.81 10.72
CA VAL A 93 -6.27 2.23 10.85
C VAL A 93 -5.34 3.35 11.26
N THR A 94 -4.77 3.24 12.47
CA THR A 94 -3.72 4.15 12.93
C THR A 94 -2.36 3.63 12.49
N ALA A 95 -1.51 4.52 11.98
CA ALA A 95 -0.13 4.16 11.65
C ALA A 95 0.64 3.62 12.86
N PHE A 96 1.69 2.85 12.58
CA PHE A 96 2.60 2.35 13.61
C PHE A 96 3.32 3.51 14.31
N SER A 97 3.62 3.35 15.60
CA SER A 97 4.41 4.32 16.34
C SER A 97 5.31 3.67 17.39
N PRO A 98 6.57 4.14 17.53
CA PRO A 98 7.23 5.07 16.62
C PRO A 98 7.57 4.39 15.29
N GLN A 99 7.53 5.12 14.17
CA GLN A 99 8.16 4.61 12.94
C GLN A 99 9.69 4.52 13.14
N ASP A 100 10.33 3.73 12.28
CA ASP A 100 11.78 3.52 12.33
C ASP A 100 12.50 4.85 12.02
N GLU A 101 13.37 5.26 12.94
CA GLU A 101 13.99 6.58 12.86
C GLU A 101 14.76 6.81 11.55
N GLY A 102 14.43 7.91 10.86
CA GLY A 102 15.11 8.35 9.64
C GLY A 102 14.80 7.51 8.40
N LYS A 103 13.88 6.55 8.49
CA LYS A 103 13.36 5.84 7.31
C LYS A 103 12.41 6.74 6.54
N ILE A 104 12.31 6.49 5.24
CA ILE A 104 11.51 7.30 4.31
C ILE A 104 10.64 6.39 3.44
N ASN A 105 10.26 5.25 3.99
CA ASN A 105 9.55 4.19 3.29
C ASN A 105 8.47 3.52 4.15
N ASP A 106 8.05 4.15 5.24
CA ASP A 106 6.98 3.67 6.10
C ASP A 106 5.61 3.92 5.48
N ALA A 107 4.69 2.99 5.69
CA ALA A 107 3.36 3.06 5.11
C ALA A 107 2.32 2.47 6.07
N ILE A 108 1.05 2.79 5.82
CA ILE A 108 -0.05 2.05 6.44
C ILE A 108 -0.27 0.73 5.71
N PHE A 109 -0.35 0.76 4.37
CA PHE A 109 -0.38 -0.44 3.52
C PHE A 109 0.73 -0.42 2.47
N LYS A 110 1.32 -1.59 2.21
CA LYS A 110 2.22 -1.83 1.08
C LYS A 110 1.72 -3.03 0.28
N ILE A 111 1.63 -2.90 -1.03
CA ILE A 111 1.52 -4.03 -1.95
C ILE A 111 2.89 -4.21 -2.59
N ILE A 112 3.50 -5.38 -2.42
CA ILE A 112 4.82 -5.69 -2.98
C ILE A 112 4.68 -6.94 -3.85
N GLY A 113 4.64 -6.74 -5.17
CA GLY A 113 4.41 -7.81 -6.17
C GLY A 113 3.00 -8.42 -6.16
N GLY A 114 2.13 -8.07 -5.21
CA GLY A 114 0.79 -8.65 -5.09
C GLY A 114 -0.16 -8.23 -6.20
N ASP A 115 -0.92 -9.19 -6.75
CA ASP A 115 -1.88 -8.97 -7.83
C ASP A 115 -3.34 -9.09 -7.39
N TRP A 116 -4.25 -8.41 -8.11
CA TRP A 116 -5.71 -8.51 -7.93
C TRP A 116 -6.17 -8.18 -6.50
N ILE A 117 -5.49 -7.21 -5.88
CA ILE A 117 -5.78 -6.72 -4.53
C ILE A 117 -6.62 -5.47 -4.59
N THR A 118 -7.74 -5.45 -3.87
CA THR A 118 -8.52 -4.25 -3.58
C THR A 118 -8.36 -3.85 -2.13
N ILE A 119 -7.89 -2.63 -1.86
CA ILE A 119 -7.91 -2.00 -0.51
C ILE A 119 -9.01 -0.95 -0.51
N LYS A 120 -10.02 -1.12 0.34
CA LYS A 120 -11.19 -0.25 0.33
C LYS A 120 -11.79 0.08 1.69
N ASN A 121 -12.48 1.21 1.75
CA ASN A 121 -13.28 1.67 2.89
C ASN A 121 -12.50 1.73 4.21
N PHE A 122 -11.25 2.15 4.20
CA PHE A 122 -10.50 2.44 5.42
C PHE A 122 -10.47 3.94 5.72
N VAL A 123 -10.41 4.28 7.01
CA VAL A 123 -9.97 5.59 7.49
C VAL A 123 -8.52 5.45 7.98
N MET A 124 -7.56 5.79 7.13
CA MET A 124 -6.13 5.65 7.38
C MET A 124 -5.58 6.96 7.98
N MET A 125 -4.99 6.87 9.17
CA MET A 125 -4.54 8.05 9.94
C MET A 125 -3.11 7.91 10.44
N GLU A 126 -2.35 9.01 10.39
CA GLU A 126 -1.08 9.13 11.12
C GLU A 126 -1.30 8.93 12.62
N ASN A 127 -0.31 8.33 13.29
CA ASN A 127 -0.29 8.23 14.73
C ASN A 127 0.14 9.57 15.35
N PRO A 128 -0.67 10.17 16.26
CA PRO A 128 -0.31 11.44 16.88
C PRO A 128 0.99 11.42 17.71
N ALA A 129 1.49 10.25 18.09
CA ALA A 129 2.77 10.11 18.79
C ALA A 129 3.99 10.25 17.85
N ASN A 130 3.79 10.08 16.53
CA ASN A 130 4.79 10.39 15.52
C ASN A 130 4.81 11.91 15.32
N THR A 131 5.94 12.54 15.66
CA THR A 131 6.03 14.01 15.79
C THR A 131 7.30 14.61 15.21
N ILE A 132 8.29 13.79 14.84
CA ILE A 132 9.59 14.25 14.35
C ILE A 132 9.53 14.29 12.82
N THR A 133 9.50 15.49 12.24
CA THR A 133 9.35 15.70 10.78
C THR A 133 10.68 15.89 10.05
N THR A 134 11.80 16.02 10.75
CA THR A 134 13.13 16.18 10.14
C THR A 134 13.57 14.88 9.48
N ALA A 135 13.66 14.85 8.15
CA ALA A 135 13.85 13.61 7.36
C ALA A 135 14.93 12.66 7.88
N SER A 136 16.11 13.14 8.30
CA SER A 136 17.22 12.30 8.76
C SER A 136 16.97 11.58 10.09
N SER A 137 15.97 12.01 10.85
CA SER A 137 15.62 11.48 12.17
C SER A 137 14.11 11.35 12.33
N ASN A 138 13.37 11.33 11.22
CA ASN A 138 11.92 11.40 11.26
C ASN A 138 11.34 10.11 11.85
N ASN A 139 10.13 10.19 12.40
CA ASN A 139 9.38 9.01 12.83
C ASN A 139 7.94 9.04 12.32
N MET A 140 7.72 9.75 11.20
CA MET A 140 6.41 9.96 10.60
C MET A 140 6.16 8.90 9.53
N THR A 141 4.91 8.71 9.15
CA THR A 141 4.54 7.77 8.09
C THR A 141 4.63 8.45 6.73
N GLU A 142 5.31 7.85 5.76
CA GLU A 142 5.39 8.42 4.41
C GLU A 142 4.15 8.16 3.57
N PHE A 143 3.60 6.95 3.61
CA PHE A 143 2.58 6.52 2.64
C PHE A 143 1.28 6.08 3.30
N GLY A 144 0.15 6.52 2.75
CA GLY A 144 -1.14 5.88 3.03
C GLY A 144 -1.13 4.48 2.45
N VAL A 145 -0.98 4.39 1.12
CA VAL A 145 -0.78 3.14 0.40
C VAL A 145 0.41 3.25 -0.54
N ALA A 146 1.32 2.28 -0.49
CA ALA A 146 2.45 2.17 -1.40
C ALA A 146 2.41 0.89 -2.24
N LEU A 147 2.84 0.97 -3.50
CA LEU A 147 2.93 -0.14 -4.43
C LEU A 147 4.37 -0.25 -4.97
N PHE A 148 4.98 -1.42 -4.80
CA PHE A 148 6.36 -1.70 -5.21
C PHE A 148 6.45 -3.03 -5.93
N TYR A 149 7.45 -3.19 -6.79
CA TYR A 149 7.81 -4.50 -7.30
C TYR A 149 8.50 -5.34 -6.22
N ALA A 150 8.26 -6.66 -6.23
CA ALA A 150 8.97 -7.65 -5.43
C ALA A 150 10.33 -7.97 -6.05
N THR A 151 10.37 -8.20 -7.36
CA THR A 151 11.57 -8.35 -8.18
C THR A 151 11.48 -7.47 -9.43
N PRO A 152 12.58 -7.22 -10.16
CA PRO A 152 12.55 -6.40 -11.37
C PRO A 152 11.60 -6.89 -12.48
N ASP A 153 11.05 -8.09 -12.34
CA ASP A 153 10.09 -8.75 -13.23
C ASP A 153 8.79 -9.17 -12.53
N ASP A 154 8.54 -8.74 -11.29
CA ASP A 154 7.33 -9.07 -10.53
C ASP A 154 6.84 -7.84 -9.74
N GLY A 155 5.85 -7.15 -10.28
CA GLY A 155 5.24 -5.96 -9.70
C GLY A 155 3.72 -6.03 -9.70
N PRO A 156 3.05 -5.10 -8.98
CA PRO A 156 1.64 -5.25 -8.67
C PRO A 156 0.73 -5.11 -9.90
N GLN A 157 -0.06 -6.12 -10.22
CA GLN A 157 -1.01 -6.08 -11.33
C GLN A 157 -2.47 -6.01 -10.87
N ASN A 158 -3.29 -5.21 -11.56
CA ASN A 158 -4.74 -5.16 -11.36
C ASN A 158 -5.17 -4.79 -9.92
N CYS A 159 -4.37 -3.99 -9.22
CA CYS A 159 -4.71 -3.51 -7.88
C CYS A 159 -5.72 -2.34 -7.93
N SER A 160 -6.49 -2.20 -6.86
CA SER A 160 -7.48 -1.13 -6.72
C SER A 160 -7.45 -0.51 -5.32
N ILE A 161 -7.35 0.82 -5.25
CA ILE A 161 -7.41 1.59 -4.01
C ILE A 161 -8.69 2.44 -4.06
N ILE A 162 -9.72 2.05 -3.30
CA ILE A 162 -11.09 2.54 -3.51
C ILE A 162 -11.73 3.07 -2.23
N GLY A 163 -12.27 4.29 -2.26
CA GLY A 163 -13.17 4.78 -1.22
C GLY A 163 -12.51 4.95 0.15
N ASN A 164 -11.18 5.03 0.21
CA ASN A 164 -10.46 5.23 1.47
C ASN A 164 -10.42 6.71 1.83
N THR A 165 -10.42 6.99 3.13
CA THR A 165 -10.03 8.29 3.67
C THR A 165 -8.60 8.20 4.18
N ILE A 166 -7.67 8.93 3.57
CA ILE A 166 -6.23 8.91 3.89
C ILE A 166 -5.85 10.28 4.44
N THR A 167 -5.43 10.32 5.70
CA THR A 167 -5.06 11.55 6.41
C THR A 167 -3.74 11.33 7.16
N LEU A 168 -2.63 11.84 6.62
CA LEU A 168 -1.32 11.68 7.26
C LEU A 168 -0.93 12.93 8.08
N GLY A 169 0.37 13.13 8.33
CA GLY A 169 0.89 14.30 9.03
C GLY A 169 1.35 15.41 8.09
N GLY A 170 0.43 16.25 7.61
CA GLY A 170 0.67 17.27 6.57
C GLY A 170 1.97 18.10 6.68
N PRO A 171 2.38 18.60 7.86
CA PRO A 171 3.66 19.32 8.01
C PRO A 171 4.91 18.49 7.71
N TYR A 172 4.83 17.16 7.70
CA TYR A 172 5.91 16.29 7.28
C TYR A 172 6.03 16.26 5.75
N GLN A 173 7.19 16.67 5.26
CA GLN A 173 7.45 16.86 3.83
C GLN A 173 7.33 15.58 2.98
N ASN A 174 7.50 14.39 3.57
CA ASN A 174 7.47 13.13 2.83
C ASN A 174 6.15 12.37 2.97
N THR A 175 5.05 13.09 3.20
CA THR A 175 3.72 12.47 3.21
C THR A 175 3.15 12.38 1.80
N PHE A 176 2.78 11.17 1.38
CA PHE A 176 2.12 10.87 0.13
C PHE A 176 0.83 10.07 0.41
N GLY A 177 -0.27 10.47 -0.21
CA GLY A 177 -1.51 9.72 -0.10
C GLY A 177 -1.37 8.31 -0.68
N ILE A 178 -1.02 8.24 -1.96
CA ILE A 178 -0.78 6.98 -2.67
C ILE A 178 0.51 7.09 -3.49
N TYR A 179 1.39 6.09 -3.39
CA TYR A 179 2.68 6.06 -4.05
C TYR A 179 2.88 4.74 -4.81
N ALA A 180 3.23 4.80 -6.10
CA ALA A 180 3.61 3.63 -6.88
C ALA A 180 4.88 3.95 -7.69
N ASN A 181 5.90 3.10 -7.60
CA ASN A 181 7.17 3.34 -8.30
C ASN A 181 7.83 2.03 -8.77
N SER A 182 8.20 2.00 -10.05
CA SER A 182 8.86 0.86 -10.71
C SER A 182 10.37 1.07 -10.93
N ARG A 183 10.96 2.06 -10.26
CA ARG A 183 12.35 2.51 -10.49
C ARG A 183 13.25 2.41 -9.27
N HIS A 184 12.76 1.87 -8.16
CA HIS A 184 13.54 1.57 -6.97
C HIS A 184 12.86 0.45 -6.16
N THR A 185 13.59 -0.21 -5.26
CA THR A 185 13.01 -1.24 -4.38
C THR A 185 12.18 -0.63 -3.25
N ALA A 186 11.35 -1.44 -2.59
CA ALA A 186 10.57 -1.03 -1.41
C ALA A 186 11.41 -0.56 -0.20
N THR A 187 12.74 -0.69 -0.26
CA THR A 187 13.69 -0.36 0.83
C THR A 187 14.74 0.67 0.44
N ALA A 188 14.82 1.09 -0.84
CA ALA A 188 15.88 1.96 -1.34
C ALA A 188 15.33 3.17 -2.13
N MET A 189 14.46 3.96 -1.50
CA MET A 189 13.67 5.01 -2.14
C MET A 189 14.45 6.10 -2.90
N THR A 190 15.74 6.30 -2.59
CA THR A 190 16.59 7.33 -3.21
C THR A 190 17.57 6.77 -4.24
N SER A 191 17.61 5.44 -4.42
CA SER A 191 18.54 4.78 -5.33
C SER A 191 17.78 4.16 -6.49
N GLY A 192 18.26 4.41 -7.72
CA GLY A 192 17.69 3.79 -8.90
C GLY A 192 17.93 2.28 -8.93
N ALA A 193 16.85 1.54 -9.20
CA ALA A 193 16.82 0.13 -9.57
C ALA A 193 15.60 -0.06 -10.48
N ASP A 194 15.79 0.20 -11.78
CA ASP A 194 14.70 0.11 -12.76
C ASP A 194 14.29 -1.35 -12.99
N ILE A 195 13.00 -1.60 -13.21
CA ILE A 195 12.48 -2.91 -13.60
C ILE A 195 13.03 -3.34 -14.97
N THR A 196 13.08 -4.65 -15.20
CA THR A 196 13.67 -5.26 -16.40
C THR A 196 12.65 -5.94 -17.32
N SER A 197 11.38 -5.98 -16.91
CA SER A 197 10.26 -6.43 -17.74
C SER A 197 9.01 -5.60 -17.44
N LEU A 198 7.99 -5.72 -18.28
CA LEU A 198 6.69 -5.11 -18.03
C LEU A 198 6.02 -5.65 -16.75
N ASP A 199 6.26 -6.91 -16.42
CA ASP A 199 5.62 -7.59 -15.29
C ASP A 199 6.10 -6.99 -13.95
N GLY A 200 7.25 -6.31 -13.92
CA GLY A 200 7.68 -5.49 -12.78
C GLY A 200 6.92 -4.17 -12.60
N ALA A 201 6.08 -3.75 -13.55
CA ALA A 201 5.37 -2.47 -13.50
C ALA A 201 4.05 -2.58 -12.72
N PHE A 202 3.48 -1.45 -12.26
CA PHE A 202 2.17 -1.44 -11.58
C PHE A 202 0.99 -1.33 -12.57
N ASN A 203 0.74 -2.31 -13.43
CA ASN A 203 -0.25 -2.15 -14.51
C ASN A 203 -1.69 -2.32 -14.04
N ASN A 204 -2.62 -1.69 -14.77
CA ASN A 204 -4.06 -1.78 -14.55
C ASN A 204 -4.51 -1.28 -13.16
N LEU A 205 -3.76 -0.36 -12.54
CA LEU A 205 -4.06 0.22 -11.24
C LEU A 205 -5.28 1.15 -11.31
N GLN A 206 -6.20 0.98 -10.35
CA GLN A 206 -7.34 1.87 -10.18
C GLN A 206 -7.26 2.62 -8.83
N ILE A 207 -7.36 3.94 -8.87
CA ILE A 207 -7.38 4.82 -7.70
C ILE A 207 -8.68 5.61 -7.76
N LEU A 208 -9.68 5.16 -7.01
CA LEU A 208 -11.07 5.60 -7.20
C LEU A 208 -11.69 6.14 -5.91
N ASN A 209 -12.32 7.31 -5.99
CA ASN A 209 -13.18 7.85 -4.94
C ASN A 209 -12.53 7.97 -3.55
N ASN A 210 -11.21 8.10 -3.46
CA ASN A 210 -10.52 8.30 -2.19
C ASN A 210 -10.61 9.76 -1.75
N THR A 211 -10.69 10.00 -0.45
CA THR A 211 -10.47 11.31 0.16
C THR A 211 -9.06 11.33 0.73
N ILE A 212 -8.18 12.20 0.22
CA ILE A 212 -6.78 12.31 0.61
C ILE A 212 -6.56 13.72 1.17
N SER A 213 -6.02 13.83 2.37
CA SER A 213 -5.75 15.13 3.03
C SER A 213 -4.56 15.04 3.97
N ASN A 214 -4.08 16.18 4.47
CA ASN A 214 -2.90 16.25 5.34
C ASN A 214 -1.69 15.49 4.76
N VAL A 215 -1.46 15.66 3.46
CA VAL A 215 -0.31 15.11 2.74
C VAL A 215 0.41 16.22 1.99
N ASN A 216 1.72 16.08 1.78
CA ASN A 216 2.46 16.97 0.92
C ASN A 216 2.19 16.62 -0.55
N MET A 217 2.23 15.34 -0.88
CA MET A 217 1.97 14.78 -2.21
C MET A 217 0.65 14.00 -2.23
N GLY A 218 -0.19 14.20 -3.24
CA GLY A 218 -1.45 13.45 -3.34
C GLY A 218 -1.23 12.02 -3.84
N VAL A 219 -1.24 11.84 -5.16
CA VAL A 219 -0.99 10.58 -5.85
C VAL A 219 0.29 10.68 -6.67
N VAL A 220 1.22 9.75 -6.49
CA VAL A 220 2.49 9.70 -7.22
C VAL A 220 2.66 8.37 -7.90
N LEU A 221 2.79 8.41 -9.23
CA LEU A 221 2.92 7.23 -10.10
C LEU A 221 4.18 7.41 -10.94
N VAL A 222 5.14 6.49 -10.79
CA VAL A 222 6.44 6.56 -11.48
C VAL A 222 6.74 5.21 -12.14
N GLY A 223 6.43 5.07 -13.43
CA GLY A 223 6.75 3.87 -14.21
C GLY A 223 8.23 3.80 -14.61
N SER A 224 8.62 2.71 -15.30
CA SER A 224 10.00 2.51 -15.77
C SER A 224 10.46 3.60 -16.74
N ALA A 225 11.75 3.93 -16.76
CA ALA A 225 12.28 4.75 -17.86
C ALA A 225 12.46 3.97 -19.17
N THR A 226 12.41 2.64 -19.12
CA THR A 226 12.41 1.82 -20.34
C THR A 226 11.02 1.83 -20.94
N GLY A 227 10.88 2.37 -22.17
CA GLY A 227 9.59 2.57 -22.82
C GLY A 227 8.69 1.33 -22.85
N ASP A 228 9.28 0.16 -23.15
CA ASP A 228 8.55 -1.11 -23.21
C ASP A 228 8.00 -1.58 -21.85
N TYR A 229 8.56 -1.07 -20.75
CA TYR A 229 8.24 -1.45 -19.37
C TYR A 229 7.53 -0.32 -18.60
N MET A 230 7.18 0.79 -19.26
CA MET A 230 6.35 1.83 -18.64
C MET A 230 5.03 1.23 -18.16
N ALA A 231 4.66 1.56 -16.92
CA ALA A 231 3.39 1.15 -16.32
C ALA A 231 2.23 1.66 -17.18
N ARG A 232 1.15 0.88 -17.28
CA ARG A 232 0.05 1.23 -18.20
C ARG A 232 -1.35 0.94 -17.66
N ASN A 233 -2.31 1.60 -18.30
CA ASN A 233 -3.75 1.45 -18.06
C ASN A 233 -4.15 1.88 -16.64
N ILE A 234 -3.68 3.06 -16.23
CA ILE A 234 -3.91 3.56 -14.88
C ILE A 234 -5.15 4.48 -14.87
N ILE A 235 -6.02 4.31 -13.88
CA ILE A 235 -7.21 5.16 -13.71
C ILE A 235 -7.10 5.88 -12.36
N VAL A 236 -7.11 7.21 -12.38
CA VAL A 236 -7.23 8.06 -11.20
C VAL A 236 -8.53 8.85 -11.34
N ASN A 237 -9.60 8.41 -10.67
CA ASN A 237 -10.93 8.99 -10.89
C ASN A 237 -11.73 9.26 -9.62
N GLY A 238 -12.38 10.43 -9.56
CA GLY A 238 -13.33 10.74 -8.50
C GLY A 238 -12.72 11.04 -7.13
N ASN A 239 -11.40 11.21 -7.03
CA ASN A 239 -10.73 11.44 -5.75
C ASN A 239 -10.88 12.90 -5.29
N ASN A 240 -10.93 13.13 -3.98
CA ASN A 240 -10.89 14.45 -3.35
C ASN A 240 -9.55 14.61 -2.62
N ILE A 241 -8.63 15.37 -3.20
CA ILE A 241 -7.23 15.45 -2.78
C ILE A 241 -6.92 16.88 -2.30
N THR A 242 -6.51 16.99 -1.04
CA THR A 242 -5.92 18.19 -0.46
C THR A 242 -4.44 17.95 -0.19
N TYR A 243 -3.56 18.74 -0.81
CA TYR A 243 -2.11 18.47 -0.83
C TYR A 243 -1.30 19.76 -0.76
N GLY A 244 0.01 19.65 -0.57
CA GLY A 244 0.94 20.76 -0.78
C GLY A 244 1.34 21.56 0.43
N TYR A 245 1.35 20.95 1.62
CA TYR A 245 1.74 21.58 2.89
C TYR A 245 3.14 22.21 2.90
N THR A 246 4.09 21.66 2.13
CA THR A 246 5.46 22.19 2.04
C THR A 246 5.91 22.25 0.57
N GLY A 247 7.01 22.96 0.29
CA GLY A 247 7.53 23.13 -1.07
C GLY A 247 8.60 22.12 -1.47
N THR A 248 8.98 21.25 -0.54
CA THR A 248 10.13 20.33 -0.65
C THR A 248 9.75 18.95 -0.15
N PHE A 249 10.55 17.96 -0.47
CA PHE A 249 10.48 16.58 0.02
C PHE A 249 11.87 15.95 -0.20
N SER A 250 12.11 14.80 0.40
CA SER A 250 13.36 14.04 0.24
C SER A 250 13.58 13.61 -1.23
N SER A 251 14.80 13.20 -1.56
CA SER A 251 15.21 12.84 -2.93
C SER A 251 14.68 11.47 -3.40
N TYR A 252 13.36 11.25 -3.37
CA TYR A 252 12.73 10.05 -3.91
C TYR A 252 13.06 9.88 -5.39
N TYR A 253 13.49 8.68 -5.76
CA TYR A 253 14.03 8.43 -7.09
C TYR A 253 12.95 8.62 -8.16
N SER A 254 13.23 9.53 -9.09
CA SER A 254 12.32 9.88 -10.21
C SER A 254 10.97 10.47 -9.79
N VAL A 255 10.85 10.97 -8.56
CA VAL A 255 9.75 11.86 -8.19
C VAL A 255 10.12 13.26 -8.67
N SER A 256 9.19 13.91 -9.39
CA SER A 256 9.37 15.28 -9.90
C SER A 256 9.86 16.19 -8.78
N GLY A 257 10.86 17.05 -9.03
CA GLY A 257 11.43 18.00 -8.04
C GLY A 257 10.49 19.11 -7.54
N THR A 258 9.19 18.96 -7.75
CA THR A 258 8.13 19.91 -7.36
C THR A 258 6.96 19.15 -6.77
N VAL A 259 6.21 19.75 -5.87
CA VAL A 259 5.06 19.11 -5.22
C VAL A 259 3.85 19.03 -6.16
N ASN A 260 3.17 17.88 -6.21
CA ASN A 260 2.03 17.63 -7.10
C ASN A 260 0.83 17.03 -6.36
N GLY A 261 -0.37 17.41 -6.78
CA GLY A 261 -1.60 16.72 -6.37
C GLY A 261 -1.67 15.33 -7.01
N ILE A 262 -1.39 15.26 -8.31
CA ILE A 262 -1.23 14.00 -9.05
C ILE A 262 0.01 14.11 -9.94
N LEU A 263 0.96 13.19 -9.75
CA LEU A 263 2.12 13.01 -10.61
C LEU A 263 1.98 11.68 -11.36
N ALA A 264 2.10 11.72 -12.68
CA ALA A 264 2.34 10.56 -13.53
C ALA A 264 3.68 10.77 -14.25
N ASN A 265 4.66 9.93 -14.01
CA ASN A 265 5.97 9.98 -14.67
C ASN A 265 6.22 8.64 -15.36
N ASN A 266 6.49 8.63 -16.66
CA ASN A 266 6.73 7.42 -17.43
C ASN A 266 5.58 6.38 -17.34
N VAL A 267 4.34 6.85 -17.48
CA VAL A 267 3.13 6.03 -17.45
C VAL A 267 2.38 6.19 -18.77
N LEU A 268 1.91 5.07 -19.34
CA LEU A 268 1.12 5.01 -20.57
C LEU A 268 -0.37 4.79 -20.28
N ASN A 269 -1.25 5.26 -21.17
CA ASN A 269 -2.70 5.07 -21.07
C ASN A 269 -3.27 5.46 -19.69
N VAL A 270 -2.81 6.58 -19.13
CA VAL A 270 -3.31 7.11 -17.85
C VAL A 270 -4.57 7.94 -18.09
N THR A 271 -5.64 7.64 -17.34
CA THR A 271 -6.87 8.43 -17.31
C THR A 271 -6.98 9.13 -15.96
N ILE A 272 -6.95 10.46 -15.97
CA ILE A 272 -7.14 11.30 -14.78
C ILE A 272 -8.42 12.09 -14.96
N ASN A 273 -9.48 11.73 -14.25
CA ASN A 273 -10.82 12.31 -14.47
C ASN A 273 -11.55 12.60 -13.16
N ASN A 274 -12.40 13.63 -13.13
CA ASN A 274 -13.28 13.95 -12.00
C ASN A 274 -12.60 14.04 -10.62
N ASN A 275 -11.30 14.38 -10.56
CA ASN A 275 -10.62 14.57 -9.28
C ASN A 275 -10.78 16.02 -8.83
N LYS A 276 -11.17 16.22 -7.56
CA LYS A 276 -11.13 17.53 -6.91
C LYS A 276 -9.76 17.70 -6.28
N LEU A 277 -9.01 18.72 -6.71
CA LEU A 277 -7.70 19.04 -6.18
C LEU A 277 -7.76 20.38 -5.43
N THR A 278 -7.32 20.39 -4.19
CA THR A 278 -7.17 21.59 -3.35
C THR A 278 -5.72 21.68 -2.91
N SER A 279 -5.02 22.76 -3.27
CA SER A 279 -3.70 23.02 -2.69
C SER A 279 -3.86 23.67 -1.31
N ASP A 280 -3.25 23.09 -0.30
CA ASP A 280 -3.16 23.65 1.05
C ASP A 280 -2.01 24.67 1.08
N ASN A 281 -2.35 25.94 0.87
CA ASN A 281 -1.39 27.03 0.65
C ASN A 281 -0.82 27.63 1.95
N THR A 282 -0.86 26.89 3.07
CA THR A 282 -0.53 27.48 4.37
C THR A 282 0.96 27.81 4.53
N VAL A 283 1.89 27.18 3.78
CA VAL A 283 3.36 27.37 3.99
C VAL A 283 4.22 27.32 2.71
N THR A 284 3.65 27.16 1.51
CA THR A 284 4.44 26.66 0.37
C THR A 284 5.24 27.72 -0.38
N ALA A 285 6.55 27.73 -0.20
CA ALA A 285 7.51 28.40 -1.09
C ALA A 285 7.96 27.42 -2.20
N GLY A 286 7.61 27.69 -3.46
CA GLY A 286 8.02 26.84 -4.58
C GLY A 286 6.93 26.67 -5.65
N THR A 287 7.15 25.73 -6.58
CA THR A 287 6.16 25.35 -7.59
C THR A 287 5.31 24.20 -7.08
N LEU A 288 3.99 24.41 -7.01
CA LEU A 288 3.01 23.34 -6.83
C LEU A 288 2.27 23.12 -8.14
N ARG A 289 2.01 21.86 -8.49
CA ARG A 289 1.23 21.50 -9.66
C ARG A 289 0.00 20.71 -9.24
N GLY A 290 -1.14 20.98 -9.87
CA GLY A 290 -2.34 20.15 -9.71
C GLY A 290 -2.07 18.75 -10.23
N ILE A 291 -1.85 18.67 -11.54
CA ILE A 291 -1.55 17.44 -12.27
C ILE A 291 -0.27 17.70 -13.07
N TYR A 292 0.67 16.76 -13.04
CA TYR A 292 1.84 16.79 -13.90
C TYR A 292 2.07 15.41 -14.51
N HIS A 293 2.16 15.35 -15.84
CA HIS A 293 2.42 14.15 -16.62
C HIS A 293 3.55 14.40 -17.60
N TYR A 294 4.57 13.53 -17.59
CA TYR A 294 5.70 13.56 -18.51
C TYR A 294 6.33 12.18 -18.70
#